data_AF-X1VHY3-F1
#
_entry.id   AF-X1VHY3-F1
#
_cell.length_a   1.000
_cell.length_b   1.000
_cell.length_c   1.000
_cell.angle_alpha   90.00
_cell.angle_beta   90.00
_cell.angle_gamma   90.00
#
_symmetry.space_group_name_H-M   'P 1'
#
loop_
_entity.id
_entity.type
_entity.pdbx_description
1 polymer ?
#
loop_
_entity_poly.entity_id
_entity_poly.type
_entity_poly.pdbx_seq_one_letter_code
_entity_poly.pdbx_strand_id
1 'polypeptide(L)'
;MSWFKQLTEFWQAQRTPGVAVYNTVTLPGNTGSVNLFTVTGRVRLTDLVGSIVTPPGGTAATILARLQHTPATGVTDMCADILDIKAWVATRLLTITGAVAVAMADGGVTGVQVLLSFATNQQALEPGVISLLVTEGAPGTITGAIKWTLRYIPMEAGATIDPA
;
A
#
# COMPACT_ATOMS: atom_id res chain seq x y z
N MET A 1 13.81 -22.04 -34.05
CA MET A 1 12.75 -21.01 -33.95
C MET A 1 12.27 -20.77 -32.50
N SER A 2 13.06 -21.07 -31.46
CA SER A 2 12.61 -21.14 -30.05
C SER A 2 13.14 -20.01 -29.15
N TRP A 3 14.36 -19.50 -29.39
CA TRP A 3 15.00 -18.52 -28.51
C TRP A 3 14.44 -17.09 -28.64
N PHE A 4 14.07 -16.66 -29.86
CA PHE A 4 13.52 -15.32 -30.08
C PHE A 4 12.14 -15.13 -29.45
N LYS A 5 11.29 -16.19 -29.43
CA LYS A 5 9.98 -16.15 -28.77
C LYS A 5 10.10 -15.98 -27.26
N GLN A 6 11.00 -16.74 -26.63
CA GLN A 6 11.27 -16.65 -25.19
C GLN A 6 11.82 -15.27 -24.78
N LEU A 7 12.67 -14.67 -25.62
CA LEU A 7 13.15 -13.31 -25.40
C LEU A 7 12.03 -12.28 -25.50
N THR A 8 11.17 -12.35 -26.53
CA THR A 8 10.03 -11.43 -26.64
C THR A 8 9.02 -11.57 -25.50
N GLU A 9 8.75 -12.79 -25.03
CA GLU A 9 7.87 -13.05 -23.89
C GLU A 9 8.47 -12.51 -22.58
N PHE A 10 9.78 -12.70 -22.38
CA PHE A 10 10.52 -12.13 -21.25
C PHE A 10 10.51 -10.59 -21.27
N TRP A 11 10.78 -9.98 -22.43
CA TRP A 11 10.76 -8.53 -22.62
C TRP A 11 9.35 -7.93 -22.49
N GLN A 12 8.30 -8.65 -22.93
CA GLN A 12 6.91 -8.22 -22.74
C GLN A 12 6.49 -8.33 -21.28
N ALA A 13 6.84 -9.40 -20.56
CA ALA A 13 6.56 -9.54 -19.14
C ALA A 13 7.22 -8.46 -18.26
N GLN A 14 8.36 -7.92 -18.68
CA GLN A 14 9.01 -6.78 -18.02
C GLN A 14 8.36 -5.42 -18.34
N ARG A 15 7.53 -5.34 -19.39
CA ARG A 15 6.86 -4.11 -19.83
C ARG A 15 5.36 -4.10 -19.61
N THR A 16 4.75 -5.20 -19.18
CA THR A 16 3.34 -5.23 -18.85
C THR A 16 3.09 -4.25 -17.70
N PRO A 17 2.28 -3.20 -17.89
CA PRO A 17 1.83 -2.37 -16.77
C PRO A 17 1.21 -3.29 -15.73
N GLY A 18 1.69 -3.24 -14.48
CA GLY A 18 1.17 -4.10 -13.42
C GLY A 18 -0.35 -3.98 -13.30
N VAL A 19 -1.00 -5.06 -12.87
CA VAL A 19 -2.46 -5.08 -12.68
C VAL A 19 -2.81 -4.09 -11.58
N ALA A 20 -3.66 -3.10 -11.89
CA ALA A 20 -4.11 -2.09 -10.93
C ALA A 20 -5.37 -2.55 -10.19
N VAL A 21 -5.34 -2.48 -8.86
CA VAL A 21 -6.42 -2.87 -7.96
C VAL A 21 -6.75 -1.69 -7.05
N TYR A 22 -8.02 -1.50 -6.75
CA TYR A 22 -8.50 -0.36 -5.96
C TYR A 22 -9.32 -0.84 -4.77
N ASN A 23 -9.09 -0.25 -3.59
CA ASN A 23 -9.97 -0.44 -2.45
C ASN A 23 -10.13 0.87 -1.67
N THR A 24 -11.36 1.22 -1.29
CA THR A 24 -11.61 2.39 -0.43
C THR A 24 -11.99 1.89 0.95
N VAL A 25 -11.22 2.30 1.95
CA VAL A 25 -11.44 1.88 3.34
C VAL A 25 -11.69 3.08 4.24
N THR A 26 -12.61 2.91 5.18
CA THR A 26 -12.79 3.84 6.30
C THR A 26 -11.75 3.53 7.36
N LEU A 27 -11.20 4.56 8.01
CA LEU A 27 -10.26 4.36 9.11
C LEU A 27 -10.96 3.66 10.29
N PRO A 28 -10.23 2.81 11.05
CA PRO A 28 -10.80 2.20 12.25
C PRO A 28 -11.10 3.32 13.24
N GLY A 29 -12.28 3.32 13.85
CA GLY A 29 -12.76 4.42 14.69
C GLY A 29 -11.89 4.73 15.92
N ASN A 30 -10.90 3.88 16.19
CA ASN A 30 -9.86 3.97 17.20
C ASN A 30 -8.62 3.16 16.75
N THR A 31 -7.63 2.99 17.63
CA THR A 31 -6.44 2.15 17.35
C THR A 31 -6.86 0.75 16.88
N GLY A 32 -6.41 0.35 15.69
CA GLY A 32 -6.75 -0.93 15.09
C GLY A 32 -6.23 -1.07 13.66
N SER A 33 -6.45 -2.24 13.06
CA SER A 33 -6.06 -2.53 11.68
C SER A 33 -7.28 -2.70 10.78
N VAL A 34 -7.17 -2.21 9.55
CA VAL A 34 -8.17 -2.40 8.49
C VAL A 34 -7.53 -3.10 7.30
N ASN A 35 -8.14 -4.18 6.84
CA ASN A 35 -7.64 -4.94 5.69
C ASN A 35 -7.85 -4.12 4.41
N LEU A 36 -6.82 -4.08 3.57
CA LEU A 36 -6.82 -3.37 2.30
C LEU A 36 -6.94 -4.34 1.13
N PHE A 37 -6.09 -5.36 1.12
CA PHE A 37 -6.02 -6.30 0.01
C PHE A 37 -5.67 -7.70 0.50
N THR A 38 -6.18 -8.70 -0.21
CA THR A 38 -5.80 -10.10 -0.04
C THR A 38 -4.87 -10.50 -1.18
N VAL A 39 -3.71 -11.05 -0.83
CA VAL A 39 -2.71 -11.59 -1.73
C VAL A 39 -2.92 -13.10 -1.84
N THR A 40 -3.18 -13.58 -3.06
CA THR A 40 -3.23 -15.01 -3.40
C THR A 40 -2.02 -15.35 -4.24
N GLY A 41 -1.26 -16.38 -3.88
CA GLY A 41 0.01 -16.71 -4.52
C GLY A 41 1.11 -15.65 -4.29
N ARG A 42 2.28 -15.83 -4.92
CA ARG A 42 3.38 -14.87 -4.85
C ARG A 42 3.25 -13.76 -5.88
N VAL A 43 3.42 -12.53 -5.43
CA VAL A 43 3.29 -11.33 -6.27
C VAL A 43 4.43 -10.36 -6.00
N ARG A 44 4.82 -9.63 -7.03
CA ARG A 44 5.76 -8.52 -6.93
C ARG A 44 4.99 -7.21 -6.90
N LEU A 45 5.05 -6.50 -5.78
CA LEU A 45 4.46 -5.19 -5.62
C LEU A 45 5.30 -4.15 -6.36
N THR A 46 4.65 -3.35 -7.20
CA THR A 46 5.30 -2.32 -8.03
C THR A 46 4.84 -0.90 -7.69
N ASP A 47 3.66 -0.77 -7.09
CA ASP A 47 3.08 0.52 -6.71
C ASP A 47 2.05 0.30 -5.59
N LEU A 48 2.00 1.19 -4.61
CA LEU A 48 0.98 1.20 -3.56
C LEU A 48 0.79 2.63 -3.07
N VAL A 49 -0.33 3.23 -3.47
CA VAL A 49 -0.65 4.63 -3.22
C VAL A 49 -2.02 4.72 -2.56
N GLY A 50 -2.09 5.36 -1.41
CA GLY A 50 -3.35 5.78 -0.80
C GLY A 50 -3.66 7.22 -1.17
N SER A 51 -4.92 7.52 -1.44
CA SER A 51 -5.44 8.87 -1.66
C SER A 51 -6.47 9.18 -0.59
N ILE A 52 -6.29 10.27 0.14
CA ILE A 52 -7.26 10.70 1.15
C ILE A 52 -8.56 11.11 0.44
N VAL A 53 -9.65 10.38 0.74
CA VAL A 53 -11.01 10.67 0.26
C VAL A 53 -11.70 11.59 1.26
N THR A 54 -11.70 11.17 2.53
CA THR A 54 -12.23 11.96 3.65
C THR A 54 -11.05 12.30 4.57
N PRO A 55 -10.78 13.58 4.84
CA PRO A 55 -9.71 14.01 5.74
C PRO A 55 -9.71 13.22 7.06
N PRO A 56 -8.55 12.69 7.49
CA PRO A 56 -8.43 12.11 8.82
C PRO A 56 -8.77 13.16 9.89
N GLY A 57 -9.39 12.74 10.98
CA GLY A 57 -9.83 13.65 12.04
C GLY A 57 -10.35 12.92 13.26
N GLY A 58 -11.12 13.64 14.09
CA GLY A 58 -11.65 13.14 15.36
C GLY A 58 -10.93 13.75 16.57
N THR A 59 -11.09 13.15 17.74
CA THR A 59 -10.54 13.68 19.01
C THR A 59 -9.15 13.16 19.35
N ALA A 60 -8.69 12.08 18.69
CA ALA A 60 -7.35 11.52 18.91
C ALA A 60 -6.26 12.57 18.67
N ALA A 61 -5.23 12.65 19.53
CA ALA A 61 -4.21 13.71 19.47
C ALA A 61 -3.40 13.70 18.15
N THR A 62 -3.04 12.51 17.69
CA THR A 62 -2.38 12.21 16.41
C THR A 62 -3.00 10.96 15.81
N ILE A 63 -2.90 10.80 14.48
CA ILE A 63 -3.41 9.63 13.76
C ILE A 63 -2.24 9.04 13.01
N LEU A 64 -1.65 7.99 13.58
CA LEU A 64 -0.43 7.38 13.08
C LEU A 64 -0.78 6.21 12.17
N ALA A 65 -0.39 6.27 10.91
CA ALA A 65 -0.67 5.21 9.95
C ALA A 65 0.59 4.40 9.63
N ARG A 66 0.45 3.08 9.47
CA ARG A 66 1.49 2.16 8.99
C ARG A 66 0.89 1.04 8.13
N LEU A 67 1.54 0.69 7.03
CA LEU A 67 1.18 -0.48 6.23
C LEU A 67 1.82 -1.75 6.78
N GLN A 68 1.04 -2.82 6.85
CA GLN A 68 1.46 -4.13 7.31
C GLN A 68 1.05 -5.20 6.33
N HIS A 69 1.82 -6.28 6.30
CA HIS A 69 1.50 -7.50 5.58
C HIS A 69 1.46 -8.66 6.57
N THR A 70 0.41 -9.46 6.51
CA THR A 70 0.20 -10.62 7.38
C THR A 70 0.13 -11.90 6.52
N PRO A 71 1.29 -12.49 6.17
CA PRO A 71 1.36 -13.85 5.68
C PRO A 71 1.07 -14.86 6.80
N ALA A 72 0.99 -16.15 6.45
CA ALA A 72 0.75 -17.24 7.40
C ALA A 72 1.81 -17.33 8.51
N THR A 73 3.00 -16.78 8.29
CA THR A 73 4.14 -16.79 9.22
C THR A 73 4.07 -15.70 10.29
N GLY A 74 3.18 -14.72 10.16
CA GLY A 74 3.00 -13.63 11.12
C GLY A 74 2.94 -12.25 10.46
N VAL A 75 2.79 -11.20 11.27
CA VAL A 75 2.70 -9.81 10.79
C VAL A 75 4.09 -9.23 10.54
N THR A 76 4.28 -8.58 9.40
CA THR A 76 5.48 -7.85 9.02
C THR A 76 5.10 -6.43 8.58
N ASP A 77 5.77 -5.41 9.11
CA ASP A 77 5.57 -4.03 8.67
C ASP A 77 6.12 -3.86 7.25
N MET A 78 5.40 -3.17 6.36
CA MET A 78 5.85 -2.94 4.96
C MET A 78 6.65 -1.65 4.79
N CYS A 79 6.64 -0.80 5.81
CA CYS A 79 7.33 0.49 5.89
C CYS A 79 7.68 0.77 7.35
N ALA A 80 8.66 1.65 7.60
CA ALA A 80 8.97 2.08 8.95
C ALA A 80 7.83 2.90 9.57
N ASP A 81 7.95 3.06 10.88
CA ASP A 81 6.89 3.53 11.73
C ASP A 81 6.54 5.02 11.52
N ILE A 82 5.24 5.28 11.67
CA ILE A 82 4.60 6.55 12.02
C ILE A 82 4.68 7.68 10.98
N LEU A 83 3.66 7.74 10.13
CA LEU A 83 3.25 8.99 9.50
C LEU A 83 2.00 9.52 10.20
N ASP A 84 2.07 10.72 10.77
CA ASP A 84 0.89 11.40 11.32
C ASP A 84 0.07 12.01 10.17
N ILE A 85 -1.11 11.43 9.95
CA ILE A 85 -2.03 11.82 8.88
C ILE A 85 -3.16 12.73 9.39
N LYS A 86 -3.18 13.10 10.68
CA LYS A 86 -4.33 13.79 11.30
C LYS A 86 -4.70 15.11 10.63
N ALA A 87 -3.73 15.89 10.16
CA ALA A 87 -3.97 17.19 9.53
C ALA A 87 -4.05 17.12 8.00
N TRP A 88 -4.18 15.93 7.43
CA TRP A 88 -4.13 15.77 5.98
C TRP A 88 -5.46 16.13 5.33
N VAL A 89 -5.36 16.82 4.19
CA VAL A 89 -6.51 17.23 3.40
C VAL A 89 -6.86 16.16 2.36
N ALA A 90 -8.09 16.23 1.84
CA ALA A 90 -8.51 15.40 0.71
C ALA A 90 -7.56 15.56 -0.48
N THR A 91 -7.43 14.50 -1.29
CA THR A 91 -6.55 14.40 -2.48
C THR A 91 -5.05 14.31 -2.20
N ARG A 92 -4.62 14.45 -0.94
CA ARG A 92 -3.22 14.15 -0.57
C ARG A 92 -2.96 12.65 -0.77
N LEU A 93 -1.79 12.30 -1.32
CA LEU A 93 -1.41 10.89 -1.47
C LEU A 93 -0.39 10.50 -0.41
N LEU A 94 -0.49 9.24 0.00
CA LEU A 94 0.47 8.51 0.79
C LEU A 94 1.02 7.36 -0.05
N THR A 95 2.32 7.11 0.05
CA THR A 95 2.98 6.02 -0.68
C THR A 95 4.10 5.42 0.16
N ILE A 96 4.55 4.22 -0.19
CA ILE A 96 5.78 3.62 0.34
C ILE A 96 6.87 3.61 -0.74
N THR A 97 8.12 3.60 -0.30
CA THR A 97 9.31 3.47 -1.17
C THR A 97 9.60 2.03 -1.58
N GLY A 98 8.89 1.06 -0.99
CA GLY A 98 9.20 -0.36 -1.05
C GLY A 98 10.34 -0.81 -0.11
N ALA A 99 11.00 0.10 0.60
CA ALA A 99 11.94 -0.26 1.67
C ALA A 99 11.20 -0.43 3.01
N VAL A 100 11.27 -1.63 3.58
CA VAL A 100 10.62 -2.05 4.83
C VAL A 100 11.00 -1.16 6.03
N ALA A 101 12.20 -0.57 6.00
CA ALA A 101 12.72 0.30 7.07
C ALA A 101 12.56 1.80 6.80
N VAL A 102 11.78 2.21 5.79
CA VAL A 102 11.57 3.64 5.46
C VAL A 102 10.12 4.00 5.72
N ALA A 103 9.88 5.13 6.40
CA ALA A 103 8.55 5.58 6.77
C ALA A 103 7.67 5.81 5.53
N MET A 104 6.35 5.72 5.70
CA MET A 104 5.44 6.17 4.65
C MET A 104 5.73 7.62 4.30
N ALA A 105 5.70 7.88 3.00
CA ALA A 105 6.01 9.19 2.48
C ALA A 105 4.75 9.93 2.05
N ASP A 106 4.82 11.23 2.27
CA ASP A 106 3.92 12.21 1.71
C ASP A 106 4.24 12.39 0.21
N GLY A 107 3.26 12.11 -0.66
CA GLY A 107 3.39 12.17 -2.11
C GLY A 107 3.54 13.59 -2.67
N GLY A 108 3.39 14.62 -1.85
CA GLY A 108 3.63 16.01 -2.21
C GLY A 108 2.42 16.93 -2.05
N VAL A 109 2.54 18.13 -2.61
CA VAL A 109 1.54 19.20 -2.54
C VAL A 109 0.38 18.97 -3.50
N THR A 110 -0.80 19.51 -3.15
CA THR A 110 -2.02 19.42 -3.96
C THR A 110 -1.77 19.82 -5.43
N GLY A 111 -2.12 18.94 -6.37
CA GLY A 111 -2.04 19.18 -7.82
C GLY A 111 -0.81 18.64 -8.54
N VAL A 112 0.32 18.40 -7.86
CA VAL A 112 1.50 17.73 -8.44
C VAL A 112 2.15 16.85 -7.38
N GLN A 113 2.20 15.55 -7.63
CA GLN A 113 2.73 14.58 -6.67
C GLN A 113 3.88 13.79 -7.28
N VAL A 114 5.03 13.84 -6.60
CA VAL A 114 6.19 13.03 -6.92
C VAL A 114 6.12 11.81 -6.04
N LEU A 115 5.58 10.72 -6.60
CA LEU A 115 5.55 9.45 -5.91
C LEU A 115 6.99 8.98 -5.69
N LEU A 116 7.31 8.57 -4.46
CA LEU A 116 8.56 7.89 -4.22
C LEU A 116 8.55 6.58 -5.01
N SER A 117 9.54 6.42 -5.88
CA SER A 117 9.62 5.24 -6.70
C SER A 117 9.90 4.01 -5.83
N PHE A 118 9.21 2.91 -6.12
CA PHE A 118 9.63 1.56 -5.71
C PHE A 118 11.01 1.15 -6.28
N ALA A 119 11.66 2.01 -7.07
CA ALA A 119 12.92 1.75 -7.77
C ALA A 119 14.06 1.29 -6.86
N THR A 120 14.07 1.64 -5.58
CA THR A 120 15.16 1.22 -4.68
C THR A 120 14.96 -0.21 -4.18
N ASN A 121 13.72 -0.65 -3.92
CA ASN A 121 13.41 -2.00 -3.44
C ASN A 121 11.98 -2.41 -3.86
N GLN A 122 11.84 -3.33 -4.81
CA GLN A 122 10.56 -4.00 -5.07
C GLN A 122 10.27 -5.00 -3.93
N GLN A 123 9.03 -5.06 -3.45
CA GLN A 123 8.64 -6.03 -2.42
C GLN A 123 8.01 -7.26 -3.09
N ALA A 124 8.53 -8.44 -2.76
CA ALA A 124 7.87 -9.71 -3.06
C ALA A 124 6.98 -10.08 -1.87
N LEU A 125 5.70 -10.31 -2.14
CA LEU A 125 4.72 -10.67 -1.13
C LEU A 125 4.33 -12.14 -1.29
N GLU A 126 4.24 -12.82 -0.16
CA GLU A 126 3.66 -14.15 -0.06
C GLU A 126 2.13 -14.06 0.11
N PRO A 127 1.40 -15.19 -0.02
CA PRO A 127 -0.03 -15.19 0.26
C PRO A 127 -0.33 -14.68 1.68
N GLY A 128 -1.28 -13.76 1.78
CA GLY A 128 -1.57 -13.07 3.05
C GLY A 128 -2.44 -11.85 2.85
N VAL A 129 -2.52 -11.00 3.87
CA VAL A 129 -3.35 -9.78 3.85
C VAL A 129 -2.46 -8.56 3.97
N ILE A 130 -2.70 -7.54 3.14
CA ILE A 130 -2.15 -6.20 3.31
C ILE A 130 -3.17 -5.39 4.12
N SER A 131 -2.74 -4.77 5.21
CA SER A 131 -3.59 -3.97 6.09
C SER A 131 -2.97 -2.61 6.40
N LEU A 132 -3.83 -1.67 6.75
CA LEU A 132 -3.45 -0.39 7.33
C LEU A 132 -3.65 -0.49 8.84
N LEU A 133 -2.56 -0.46 9.59
CA LEU A 133 -2.58 -0.23 11.03
C LEU A 133 -2.71 1.27 11.27
N VAL A 134 -3.65 1.64 12.13
CA VAL A 134 -3.81 3.01 12.63
C VAL A 134 -3.68 2.99 14.14
N THR A 135 -2.84 3.87 14.67
CA THR A 135 -2.59 4.01 16.10
C THR A 135 -2.83 5.46 16.52
N GLU A 136 -3.45 5.63 17.68
CA GLU A 136 -3.67 6.93 18.29
C GLU A 136 -2.50 7.32 19.20
N GLY A 137 -2.02 8.56 19.12
CA GLY A 137 -1.03 9.07 20.09
C GLY A 137 -1.61 9.33 21.50
N ALA A 138 -2.93 9.47 21.60
CA ALA A 138 -3.68 9.52 22.86
C ALA A 138 -5.12 9.04 22.59
N PRO A 139 -5.80 8.39 23.56
CA PRO A 139 -7.14 7.84 23.36
C PRO A 139 -8.11 8.88 22.81
N GLY A 140 -8.80 8.52 21.72
CA GLY A 140 -9.79 9.38 21.11
C GLY A 140 -10.65 8.63 20.10
N THR A 141 -11.23 9.40 19.19
CA THR A 141 -11.89 8.89 18.01
C THR A 141 -11.07 9.23 16.78
N ILE A 142 -11.05 8.31 15.83
CA ILE A 142 -10.51 8.48 14.49
C ILE A 142 -11.67 8.47 13.50
N THR A 143 -11.64 9.41 12.56
CA THR A 143 -12.50 9.42 11.38
C THR A 143 -11.65 9.61 10.14
N GLY A 144 -12.15 9.21 8.97
CA GLY A 144 -11.49 9.44 7.69
C GLY A 144 -11.66 8.26 6.76
N ALA A 145 -11.28 8.44 5.49
CA ALA A 145 -11.33 7.38 4.49
C ALA A 145 -10.20 7.56 3.47
N ILE A 146 -9.60 6.43 3.07
CA ILE A 146 -8.48 6.38 2.14
C ILE A 146 -8.81 5.42 1.01
N LYS A 147 -8.65 5.89 -0.24
CA LYS A 147 -8.70 5.06 -1.43
C LYS A 147 -7.30 4.59 -1.78
N TRP A 148 -7.06 3.30 -1.67
CA TRP A 148 -5.82 2.65 -2.04
C TRP A 148 -5.85 2.19 -3.49
N THR A 149 -4.73 2.39 -4.16
CA THR A 149 -4.43 1.89 -5.49
C THR A 149 -3.14 1.09 -5.41
N LEU A 150 -3.19 -0.16 -5.84
CA LEU A 150 -2.07 -1.08 -5.82
C LEU A 150 -1.77 -1.53 -7.26
N ARG A 151 -0.50 -1.65 -7.63
CA ARG A 151 -0.08 -2.34 -8.86
C ARG A 151 0.88 -3.48 -8.57
N TYR A 152 0.65 -4.63 -9.19
CA TYR A 152 1.50 -5.81 -9.02
C TYR A 152 1.78 -6.57 -10.31
N ILE A 153 2.79 -7.43 -10.25
CA ILE A 153 3.13 -8.41 -11.26
C ILE A 153 3.04 -9.80 -10.61
N PRO A 154 2.18 -10.71 -11.09
CA PRO A 154 2.15 -12.10 -10.63
C PRO A 154 3.54 -12.75 -10.82
N MET A 155 4.03 -13.46 -9.81
CA MET A 155 5.30 -14.21 -9.91
C MET A 155 5.06 -15.69 -10.22
N GLU A 156 3.83 -16.17 -10.07
CA GLU A 156 3.40 -17.52 -10.39
C GLU A 156 1.99 -17.52 -11.01
N ALA A 157 1.63 -18.63 -11.65
CA ALA A 157 0.33 -18.77 -12.28
C ALA A 157 -0.80 -18.76 -11.24
N GLY A 158 -1.83 -17.93 -11.47
CA GLY A 158 -2.95 -17.79 -10.55
C GLY A 158 -2.69 -16.86 -9.37
N ALA A 159 -1.52 -16.22 -9.28
CA ALA A 159 -1.28 -15.23 -8.24
C ALA A 159 -2.03 -13.92 -8.53
N THR A 160 -2.80 -13.45 -7.56
CA THR A 160 -3.64 -12.24 -7.65
C THR A 160 -3.54 -11.40 -6.39
N ILE A 161 -3.92 -10.13 -6.52
CA ILE A 161 -4.28 -9.28 -5.39
C ILE A 161 -5.70 -8.80 -5.64
N ASP A 162 -6.55 -8.94 -4.63
CA ASP A 162 -7.95 -8.53 -4.66
C ASP A 162 -8.29 -7.64 -3.45
N PRO A 163 -9.26 -6.72 -3.53
CA PRO A 163 -9.74 -5.98 -2.36
C PRO A 163 -10.16 -6.93 -1.25
N ALA A 164 -9.75 -6.64 -0.02
CA ALA A 164 -10.11 -7.41 1.18
C ALA A 164 -11.47 -7.00 1.76
#